data_AF-A0A7K3WME3-F1
#
_entry.id   AF-A0A7K3WME3-F1
#
_cell.length_a   1.000
_cell.length_b   1.000
_cell.length_c   1.000
_cell.angle_alpha   90.00
_cell.angle_beta   90.00
_cell.angle_gamma   90.00
#
_symmetry.space_group_name_H-M   'P 1'
#
loop_
_entity.id
_entity.type
_entity.pdbx_description
1 polymer ?
#
loop_
_entity_poly.entity_id
_entity_poly.type
_entity_poly.pdbx_seq_one_letter_code
_entity_poly.pdbx_strand_id
1 'polypeptide(L)' 'MLIDQSDILNRLHPSSVICPITMDIKDGVSILRVNLNKGTGGLKSESAIMIDQVRAIADAVFKQYDF' A
#
# COMPACT_ATOMS: atom_id res chain seq x y z
N MET A 1 -3.15 -2.24 1.71
CA MET A 1 -2.11 -1.18 1.74
C MET A 1 -0.84 -1.79 1.20
N LEU A 2 0.02 -0.99 0.56
CA LEU A 2 1.34 -1.41 0.10
C LEU A 2 2.41 -0.84 1.04
N ILE A 3 3.38 -1.65 1.46
CA ILE A 3 4.55 -1.17 2.20
C ILE A 3 5.61 -0.75 1.17
N ASP A 4 6.04 0.51 1.25
CA ASP A 4 6.99 1.13 0.29
C ASP A 4 8.36 1.42 0.92
N GLN A 5 8.53 1.05 2.19
CA GLN A 5 9.77 1.22 2.93
C GLN A 5 10.72 0.04 2.71
N SER A 6 12.03 0.34 2.63
CA SER A 6 13.06 -0.69 2.45
C SER A 6 13.12 -1.67 3.62
N ASP A 7 13.46 -2.92 3.34
CA ASP A 7 13.56 -3.99 4.35
C ASP A 7 14.54 -3.66 5.47
N ILE A 8 15.63 -2.94 5.16
CA ILE A 8 16.58 -2.49 6.18
C ILE A 8 15.90 -1.56 7.17
N LEU A 9 15.15 -0.57 6.69
CA LEU A 9 14.51 0.40 7.57
C LEU A 9 13.31 -0.21 8.31
N ASN A 10 12.56 -1.12 7.68
CA ASN A 10 11.47 -1.88 8.33
C ASN A 10 11.94 -2.69 9.55
N ARG A 11 13.20 -3.16 9.56
CA ARG A 11 13.77 -3.90 10.69
C ARG A 11 14.28 -3.00 11.81
N LEU A 12 14.60 -1.75 11.49
CA LEU A 12 15.29 -0.82 12.39
C LEU A 12 14.37 0.23 13.01
N HIS A 13 13.28 0.59 12.31
CA HIS A 13 12.39 1.66 12.72
C HIS A 13 10.99 1.10 13.07
N PRO A 14 10.38 1.49 14.20
CA PRO A 14 9.08 0.95 14.65
C PRO A 14 7.86 1.50 13.88
N SER A 15 8.09 1.98 12.66
CA SER A 15 7.03 2.45 11.75
C SER A 15 7.38 2.07 10.32
N SER A 16 6.33 1.86 9.55
CA SER A 16 6.40 1.53 8.14
C SER A 16 5.78 2.65 7.30
N VAL A 17 6.46 3.04 6.22
CA VAL A 17 5.90 3.89 5.17
C VAL A 17 5.02 3.04 4.24
N ILE A 18 3.78 3.47 4.07
CA ILE A 18 2.76 2.76 3.29
C ILE A 18 2.07 3.67 2.28
N CYS A 19 1.60 3.05 1.20
CA CYS A 19 0.68 3.64 0.23
C CYS A 19 -0.71 2.98 0.38
N PRO A 20 -1.79 3.78 0.51
CA PRO A 20 -3.14 3.26 0.53
C PRO A 20 -3.53 2.59 -0.79
N ILE A 21 -4.45 1.63 -0.71
CA ILE A 21 -5.08 0.98 -1.86
C ILE A 21 -6.57 1.27 -1.80
N THR A 22 -7.17 1.67 -2.91
CA THR A 22 -8.60 1.98 -3.05
C THR A 22 -9.24 1.16 -4.16
N MET A 23 -10.55 0.89 -4.07
CA MET A 23 -11.34 0.33 -5.17
C MET A 23 -11.92 1.43 -6.09
N ASP A 24 -11.77 2.70 -5.71
CA ASP A 24 -12.17 3.86 -6.52
C ASP A 24 -11.13 4.14 -7.60
N ILE A 25 -11.22 3.38 -8.69
CA ILE A 25 -10.34 3.53 -9.84
C ILE A 25 -10.73 4.79 -10.62
N LYS A 26 -9.75 5.65 -10.89
CA LYS A 26 -9.93 6.88 -11.67
C LYS A 26 -9.31 6.72 -13.05
N ASP A 27 -10.15 6.65 -14.07
CA ASP A 27 -9.71 6.65 -15.45
C ASP A 27 -9.09 8.01 -15.82
N GLY A 28 -7.97 7.99 -16.55
CA GLY A 28 -7.27 9.21 -16.98
C GLY A 28 -6.32 9.84 -15.96
N VAL A 29 -6.12 9.24 -14.78
CA VAL A 29 -5.17 9.71 -13.76
C VAL A 29 -4.08 8.66 -13.54
N SER A 30 -2.92 8.80 -14.18
CA SER A 30 -1.90 7.74 -14.24
C SER A 30 -0.57 8.05 -13.56
N ILE A 31 -0.25 9.32 -13.26
CA ILE A 31 1.12 9.65 -12.84
C ILE A 31 1.39 9.36 -11.36
N LEU A 32 0.38 9.52 -10.50
CA LEU A 32 0.46 9.25 -9.04
C LEU A 32 -0.48 8.12 -8.60
N ARG A 33 -1.01 7.33 -9.55
CA ARG A 33 -1.87 6.18 -9.27
C ARG A 33 -1.46 4.99 -10.13
N VAL A 34 -1.44 3.82 -9.52
CA VAL A 34 -1.12 2.57 -10.20
C VAL A 34 -2.33 1.65 -10.09
N ASN A 35 -2.95 1.35 -11.23
CA ASN A 35 -4.06 0.41 -11.29
C ASN A 35 -3.55 -1.02 -11.07
N LEU A 36 -4.32 -1.80 -10.31
CA LEU A 36 -4.07 -3.19 -9.98
C LEU A 36 -5.25 -4.03 -10.45
N ASN A 37 -4.92 -5.08 -11.17
CA ASN A 37 -5.92 -6.05 -11.61
C ASN A 37 -6.41 -6.89 -10.43
N LYS A 38 -7.64 -7.38 -10.51
CA LYS A 38 -8.19 -8.35 -9.59
C LYS A 38 -7.29 -9.58 -9.51
N GLY A 39 -7.05 -10.07 -8.30
CA GLY A 39 -6.18 -11.20 -8.02
C GLY A 39 -4.72 -10.82 -7.73
N THR A 40 -4.26 -9.63 -8.13
CA THR A 40 -2.92 -9.14 -7.74
C THR A 40 -2.83 -9.05 -6.23
N GLY A 41 -1.84 -9.72 -5.62
CA GLY A 41 -1.66 -9.72 -4.16
C GLY A 41 -2.87 -10.25 -3.37
N GLY A 42 -3.74 -11.06 -3.98
CA GLY A 42 -4.96 -11.59 -3.34
C GLY A 42 -6.15 -10.62 -3.33
N LEU A 43 -6.10 -9.52 -4.10
CA LEU A 43 -7.21 -8.57 -4.20
C LEU A 43 -8.47 -9.21 -4.80
N LYS A 44 -9.63 -8.97 -4.19
CA LYS A 44 -10.93 -9.52 -4.62
C LYS A 44 -11.60 -8.72 -5.75
N SER A 45 -11.10 -7.53 -6.03
CA SER A 45 -11.59 -6.61 -7.06
C SER A 45 -10.43 -5.88 -7.70
N GLU A 46 -10.70 -5.24 -8.83
CA GLU A 46 -9.84 -4.20 -9.39
C GLU A 46 -9.61 -3.10 -8.33
N SER A 47 -8.42 -2.49 -8.32
CA SER A 47 -8.04 -1.48 -7.33
C SER A 47 -6.97 -0.54 -7.87
N ALA A 48 -6.63 0.49 -7.12
CA ALA A 48 -5.51 1.38 -7.41
C ALA A 48 -4.70 1.71 -6.16
N ILE A 49 -3.38 1.75 -6.30
CA ILE A 49 -2.47 2.29 -5.28
C ILE A 49 -2.46 3.82 -5.41
N MET A 50 -2.66 4.52 -4.30
CA MET A 50 -2.64 5.99 -4.23
C MET A 50 -1.25 6.48 -3.81
N ILE A 51 -0.35 6.70 -4.78
CA ILE A 51 1.03 7.14 -4.52
C ILE A 51 1.06 8.57 -3.96
N ASP A 52 0.06 9.39 -4.27
CA ASP A 52 -0.13 10.73 -3.72
C ASP A 52 -0.50 10.75 -2.23
N GLN A 53 -0.84 9.60 -1.63
CA GLN A 53 -1.31 9.49 -0.25
C GLN A 53 -0.38 8.68 0.66
N VAL A 54 0.93 8.84 0.54
CA VAL A 54 1.94 8.19 1.39
C VAL A 54 1.72 8.51 2.88
N ARG A 55 1.81 7.51 3.75
CA ARG A 55 1.67 7.65 5.22
C ARG A 55 2.75 6.87 5.95
N ALA A 56 3.23 7.40 7.07
CA ALA A 56 3.97 6.63 8.06
C ALA A 56 2.99 6.10 9.10
N ILE A 57 3.03 4.80 9.39
CA ILE A 57 2.15 4.17 10.38
C ILE A 57 3.00 3.31 11.33
N ALA A 58 2.68 3.35 12.62
CA ALA A 58 3.34 2.50 13.61
C ALA A 58 3.05 1.02 13.36
N ASP A 59 4.05 0.15 13.47
CA ASP A 59 3.89 -1.28 13.13
C ASP A 59 2.89 -1.99 14.04
N ALA A 60 2.70 -1.48 15.26
CA ALA A 60 1.69 -1.97 16.20
C ALA A 60 0.26 -1.96 15.62
N VAL A 61 0.00 -1.16 14.59
CA VAL A 61 -1.31 -1.10 13.91
C VAL A 61 -1.57 -2.35 13.06
N PHE A 62 -0.53 -3.06 12.58
CA PHE A 62 -0.70 -4.16 11.60
C PHE A 62 -0.04 -5.49 11.95
N LYS A 63 0.70 -5.61 13.07
CA LYS A 63 1.33 -6.87 13.54
C LYS A 63 0.39 -8.09 13.69
N GLN A 64 -0.91 -7.95 13.44
CA GLN A 64 -1.88 -9.04 13.38
C GLN A 64 -1.90 -9.77 12.02
N TYR A 65 -1.16 -9.30 11.02
CA TYR A 65 -1.20 -9.82 9.64
C TYR A 65 0.09 -10.52 9.17
N ASP A 66 1.04 -10.79 10.08
CA ASP A 66 2.25 -11.55 9.74
C ASP A 66 1.92 -13.05 9.51
N PHE A 67 2.54 -13.64 8.47
CA PHE A 67 2.51 -15.06 8.12
C PHE A 67 3.48 -15.89 8.96
#